data_AF-A0A0F9A1P7-F1
#
_entry.id   AF-A0A0F9A1P7-F1
#
_cell.length_a   1.000
_cell.length_b   1.000
_cell.length_c   1.000
_cell.angle_alpha   90.00
_cell.angle_beta   90.00
_cell.angle_gamma   90.00
#
_symmetry.space_group_name_H-M   'P 1'
#
loop_
_entity.id
_entity.type
_entity.pdbx_description
1 polymer ?
#
loop_
_entity_poly.entity_id
_entity_poly.type
_entity_poly.pdbx_seq_one_letter_code
_entity_poly.pdbx_strand_id
1 'polypeptide(L)'
;MGQKNTAPRKINNAEGLPGQVIKSGGPGNCEAWGYEDYGLSFEGIVTGLAGAPKFQCSGLAGFGDEYFKNYWVYVIWDSAGGGAAPQGEMQPCTAFTSVGGIFTHPAFTAGLAIDDEVFLIHERIA
;
A
#
# COMPACT_ATOMS: atom_id res chain seq x y z
N MET A 1 8.09 11.55 -15.93
CA MET A 1 7.46 12.27 -14.82
C MET A 1 6.06 12.68 -15.27
N GLY A 2 5.05 11.84 -15.03
CA GLY A 2 3.67 12.13 -15.43
C GLY A 2 3.13 13.32 -14.63
N GLN A 3 2.44 14.24 -15.31
CA GLN A 3 1.79 15.35 -14.62
C GLN A 3 0.67 14.78 -13.73
N LYS A 4 0.83 14.90 -12.41
CA LYS A 4 -0.24 14.60 -11.45
C LYS A 4 -1.47 15.45 -11.83
N ASN A 5 -2.65 14.82 -11.82
CA ASN A 5 -3.91 15.40 -12.27
C ASN A 5 -4.38 16.51 -11.31
N THR A 6 -3.71 17.68 -11.33
CA THR A 6 -4.05 18.87 -10.54
C THR A 6 -5.13 19.74 -11.19
N ALA A 7 -5.56 19.38 -12.40
CA ALA A 7 -6.69 19.97 -13.11
C ALA A 7 -7.56 18.83 -13.67
N PRO A 8 -8.90 18.96 -13.74
CA PRO A 8 -9.77 17.89 -14.25
C PRO A 8 -9.51 17.66 -15.74
N ARG A 9 -8.73 16.62 -16.05
CA ARG A 9 -8.60 16.07 -17.41
C ARG A 9 -9.64 14.96 -17.57
N LYS A 10 -10.27 14.89 -18.75
CA LYS A 10 -11.26 13.87 -19.11
C LYS A 10 -10.67 12.96 -20.19
N ILE A 11 -10.81 11.66 -20.00
CA ILE A 11 -10.56 10.65 -21.04
C ILE A 11 -11.89 9.95 -21.29
N ASN A 12 -12.32 9.85 -22.55
CA ASN A 12 -13.58 9.19 -22.93
C ASN A 12 -14.79 9.65 -22.09
N ASN A 13 -14.91 10.96 -21.82
CA ASN A 13 -15.92 11.57 -20.96
C ASN A 13 -15.94 11.11 -19.48
N ALA A 14 -14.95 10.34 -19.03
CA ALA A 14 -14.76 9.99 -17.63
C ALA A 14 -13.66 10.86 -17.01
N GLU A 15 -13.95 11.47 -15.88
CA GLU A 15 -12.94 12.09 -15.02
C GLU A 15 -12.18 10.98 -14.28
N GLY A 16 -10.85 11.10 -14.25
CA GLY A 16 -10.02 10.17 -13.48
C GLY A 16 -10.31 10.31 -11.99
N LEU A 17 -10.36 9.19 -11.29
CA LEU A 17 -10.44 9.16 -9.83
C LEU A 17 -9.17 9.78 -9.22
N PRO A 18 -9.25 10.30 -7.98
CA PRO A 18 -8.07 10.73 -7.25
C PRO A 18 -6.97 9.66 -7.26
N GLY A 19 -5.76 10.02 -7.70
CA GLY A 19 -4.61 9.10 -7.77
C GLY A 19 -4.44 8.36 -9.11
N GLN A 20 -5.38 8.47 -10.04
CA GLN A 20 -5.21 7.93 -11.39
C GLN A 20 -4.33 8.84 -12.26
N VAL A 21 -3.50 8.22 -13.09
CA VAL A 21 -2.76 8.88 -14.16
C VAL A 21 -3.29 8.44 -15.52
N ILE A 22 -2.94 9.21 -16.55
CA ILE A 22 -3.18 8.84 -17.93
C ILE A 22 -2.11 7.83 -18.33
N LYS A 23 -2.49 6.58 -18.56
CA LYS A 23 -1.62 5.56 -19.15
C LYS A 23 -1.83 5.53 -20.67
N SER A 24 -0.76 5.65 -21.43
CA SER A 24 -0.83 5.44 -22.88
C SER A 24 -0.97 3.94 -23.16
N GLY A 25 -1.97 3.56 -23.95
CA GLY A 25 -2.20 2.15 -24.32
C GLY A 25 -1.21 1.63 -25.38
N GLY A 26 -0.30 2.46 -25.87
CA GLY A 26 0.54 2.16 -27.04
C GLY A 26 -0.18 2.44 -28.38
N PRO A 27 0.51 2.22 -29.52
CA PRO A 27 -0.03 2.54 -30.84
C PRO A 27 -1.31 1.75 -31.12
N GLY A 28 -2.41 2.45 -31.43
CA GLY A 28 -3.71 1.85 -31.76
C GLY A 28 -4.64 1.62 -30.57
N ASN A 29 -4.23 1.92 -29.35
CA ASN A 29 -5.07 1.83 -28.16
C ASN A 29 -5.46 3.24 -27.66
N CYS A 30 -6.69 3.37 -27.15
CA CYS A 30 -7.09 4.58 -26.44
C CYS A 30 -6.32 4.70 -25.12
N GLU A 31 -5.96 5.92 -24.75
CA GLU A 31 -5.43 6.22 -23.42
C GLU A 31 -6.48 5.84 -22.38
N ALA A 32 -6.04 5.31 -21.23
CA ALA A 32 -6.92 4.87 -20.16
C ALA A 32 -6.47 5.45 -18.83
N TRP A 33 -7.43 5.69 -17.94
CA TRP A 33 -7.13 5.97 -16.55
C TRP A 33 -6.61 4.70 -15.86
N GLY A 34 -5.45 4.79 -15.24
CA GLY A 34 -4.90 3.71 -14.43
C GLY A 34 -4.17 4.26 -13.22
N TYR A 35 -4.13 3.50 -12.13
CA TYR A 35 -3.19 3.77 -11.05
C TYR A 35 -1.79 3.41 -11.54
N GLU A 36 -0.81 4.25 -11.26
CA GLU A 36 0.58 3.91 -11.55
C GLU A 36 0.99 2.65 -10.76
N ASP A 37 1.57 1.66 -11.44
CA ASP A 37 2.13 0.48 -10.79
C ASP A 37 3.56 0.84 -10.33
N TYR A 38 3.73 1.20 -9.07
CA TYR A 38 4.98 1.83 -8.61
C TYR A 38 5.92 0.98 -7.76
N GLY A 39 5.65 -0.30 -7.51
CA GLY A 39 6.62 -1.14 -6.79
C GLY A 39 6.12 -2.55 -6.53
N LEU A 40 6.99 -3.53 -6.76
CA LEU A 40 6.75 -4.92 -6.33
C LEU A 40 6.91 -5.07 -4.82
N SER A 41 7.66 -4.17 -4.18
CA SER A 41 7.79 -4.08 -2.73
C SER A 41 7.84 -2.63 -2.26
N PHE A 42 7.36 -2.38 -1.06
CA PHE A 42 7.45 -1.11 -0.35
C PHE A 42 7.89 -1.34 1.09
N GLU A 43 8.74 -0.47 1.61
CA GLU A 43 9.16 -0.48 3.01
C GLU A 43 8.30 0.52 3.79
N GLY A 44 7.90 0.16 5.00
CA GLY A 44 7.13 1.00 5.89
C GLY A 44 7.51 0.78 7.36
N ILE A 45 7.53 1.86 8.13
CA ILE A 45 7.66 1.82 9.58
C ILE A 45 6.27 1.99 10.19
N VAL A 46 5.93 1.15 11.17
CA VAL A 46 4.66 1.25 11.89
C VAL A 46 4.68 2.50 12.76
N THR A 47 3.88 3.49 12.40
CA THR A 47 3.77 4.77 13.12
C THR A 47 2.62 4.82 14.11
N GLY A 48 1.73 3.81 14.09
CA GLY A 48 0.57 3.76 14.97
C GLY A 48 -0.19 2.44 14.88
N LEU A 49 -0.95 2.13 15.92
CA LEU A 49 -1.82 0.96 15.98
C LEU A 49 -3.28 1.45 15.94
N ALA A 50 -3.96 1.31 14.81
CA ALA A 50 -5.34 1.74 14.64
C ALA A 50 -6.36 0.78 15.28
N GLY A 51 -5.93 0.02 16.29
CA GLY A 51 -6.63 -1.12 16.89
C GLY A 51 -6.39 -2.42 16.12
N ALA A 52 -6.07 -3.51 16.82
CA ALA A 52 -5.86 -4.80 16.16
C ALA A 52 -7.14 -5.25 15.41
N PRO A 53 -7.04 -5.73 14.15
CA PRO A 53 -5.82 -6.08 13.42
C PRO A 53 -5.47 -5.03 12.34
N LYS A 54 -5.25 -3.78 12.79
CA LYS A 54 -4.86 -2.66 11.93
C LYS A 54 -3.63 -1.95 12.49
N PHE A 55 -2.72 -1.61 11.59
CA PHE A 55 -1.58 -0.74 11.87
C PHE A 55 -1.56 0.43 10.89
N GLN A 56 -0.78 1.44 11.21
CA GLN A 56 -0.62 2.64 10.42
C GLN A 56 0.84 2.78 10.00
N CYS A 57 1.08 3.00 8.72
CA CYS A 57 2.37 3.42 8.18
C CYS A 57 2.18 4.73 7.45
N SER A 58 2.37 5.84 8.16
CA SER A 58 2.14 7.19 7.60
C SER A 58 3.03 7.52 6.39
N GLY A 59 4.21 6.91 6.30
CA GLY A 59 5.09 7.01 5.13
C GLY A 59 4.52 6.42 3.83
N LEU A 60 3.49 5.57 3.94
CA LEU A 60 2.77 4.96 2.82
C LEU A 60 1.36 5.53 2.65
N ALA A 61 1.04 6.68 3.26
CA ALA A 61 -0.21 7.37 3.03
C ALA A 61 -0.26 8.01 1.63
N GLY A 62 -1.46 8.14 1.06
CA GLY A 62 -1.66 8.89 -0.21
C GLY A 62 -1.64 8.06 -1.51
N PHE A 63 -1.47 6.74 -1.44
CA PHE A 63 -1.53 5.86 -2.63
C PHE A 63 -2.94 5.60 -3.16
N GLY A 64 -3.98 5.95 -2.40
CA GLY A 64 -5.38 5.66 -2.73
C GLY A 64 -5.90 4.46 -1.97
N ASP A 65 -7.21 4.45 -1.67
CA ASP A 65 -7.83 3.37 -0.91
C ASP A 65 -7.74 2.05 -1.69
N GLU A 66 -7.60 0.94 -0.97
CA GLU A 66 -7.45 -0.42 -1.51
C GLU A 66 -6.22 -0.67 -2.38
N TYR A 67 -5.31 0.30 -2.57
CA TYR A 67 -4.10 0.12 -3.40
C TYR A 67 -3.27 -1.11 -2.99
N PHE A 68 -3.12 -1.35 -1.69
CA PHE A 68 -2.33 -2.45 -1.14
C PHE A 68 -3.12 -3.75 -0.88
N LYS A 69 -4.35 -3.90 -1.38
CA LYS A 69 -5.19 -5.08 -1.12
C LYS A 69 -4.61 -6.41 -1.62
N ASN A 70 -3.73 -6.37 -2.62
CA ASN A 70 -3.07 -7.57 -3.17
C ASN A 70 -1.60 -7.67 -2.74
N TYR A 71 -1.26 -7.01 -1.63
CA TYR A 71 0.06 -7.06 -1.02
C TYR A 71 0.02 -7.91 0.23
N TRP A 72 1.19 -8.41 0.62
CA TRP A 72 1.45 -9.11 1.85
C TRP A 72 2.29 -8.22 2.76
N VAL A 73 1.93 -8.18 4.04
CA VAL A 73 2.68 -7.50 5.10
C VAL A 73 3.66 -8.50 5.68
N TYR A 74 4.95 -8.30 5.44
CA TYR A 74 6.04 -9.06 6.02
C TYR A 74 6.73 -8.25 7.11
N VAL A 75 6.94 -8.81 8.31
CA VAL A 75 7.61 -8.11 9.41
C VAL A 75 9.12 -8.39 9.33
N ILE A 76 9.91 -7.36 9.03
CA ILE A 76 11.37 -7.48 8.90
C ILE A 76 12.03 -7.44 10.27
N TRP A 77 11.61 -6.49 11.07
CA TRP A 77 12.23 -6.18 12.35
C TRP A 77 11.18 -5.77 13.37
N ASP A 78 11.29 -6.37 14.55
CA ASP A 78 10.49 -5.96 15.70
C ASP A 78 11.29 -4.96 16.56
N SER A 79 10.62 -3.91 17.01
CA SER A 79 11.19 -2.93 17.92
C SER A 79 11.58 -3.53 19.28
N ALA A 80 10.97 -4.66 19.64
CA ALA A 80 11.28 -5.42 20.84
C ALA A 80 12.67 -6.08 20.81
N GLY A 81 13.23 -6.30 19.61
CA GLY A 81 14.53 -6.94 19.39
C GLY A 81 14.55 -8.43 19.73
N GLY A 82 15.06 -9.24 18.80
CA GLY A 82 15.55 -10.59 19.10
C GLY A 82 14.95 -11.73 18.28
N GLY A 83 14.34 -11.48 17.11
CA GLY A 83 13.75 -12.57 16.32
C GLY A 83 12.52 -13.16 16.98
N ALA A 84 11.87 -12.42 17.87
CA ALA A 84 10.63 -12.82 18.49
C ALA A 84 9.47 -12.56 17.53
N ALA A 85 8.34 -13.24 17.74
CA ALA A 85 7.13 -12.92 16.98
C ALA A 85 6.77 -11.44 17.21
N PRO A 86 6.31 -10.71 16.17
CA PRO A 86 5.92 -11.21 14.85
C PRO A 86 7.02 -11.18 13.79
N GLN A 87 8.30 -11.02 14.15
CA GLN A 87 9.39 -10.94 13.17
C GLN A 87 9.46 -12.19 12.28
N GLY A 88 9.57 -11.98 10.97
CA GLY A 88 9.61 -13.04 9.96
C GLY A 88 8.24 -13.61 9.57
N GLU A 89 7.15 -13.14 10.18
CA GLU A 89 5.80 -13.51 9.78
C GLU A 89 5.31 -12.68 8.60
N MET A 90 4.39 -13.29 7.85
CA MET A 90 3.76 -12.67 6.69
C MET A 90 2.24 -12.85 6.76
N GLN A 91 1.49 -11.77 6.57
CA GLN A 91 0.03 -11.78 6.54
C GLN A 91 -0.49 -11.02 5.32
N PRO A 92 -1.59 -11.46 4.69
CA PRO A 92 -2.15 -10.74 3.56
C PRO A 92 -2.74 -9.39 4.01
N CYS A 93 -2.52 -8.34 3.23
CA CYS A 93 -3.16 -7.05 3.43
C CYS A 93 -4.57 -7.07 2.83
N THR A 94 -5.59 -7.19 3.67
CA THR A 94 -6.99 -7.34 3.25
C THR A 94 -7.68 -6.03 2.87
N ALA A 95 -7.20 -4.90 3.38
CA ALA A 95 -7.70 -3.56 3.07
C ALA A 95 -6.66 -2.49 3.39
N PHE A 96 -6.75 -1.36 2.68
CA PHE A 96 -5.89 -0.21 2.91
C PHE A 96 -6.68 1.10 2.82
N THR A 97 -6.50 1.99 3.80
CA THR A 97 -7.05 3.34 3.79
C THR A 97 -5.92 4.35 3.61
N SER A 98 -6.00 5.10 2.52
CA SER A 98 -5.01 6.08 2.11
C SER A 98 -4.86 7.21 3.13
N VAL A 99 -5.98 7.62 3.73
CA VAL A 99 -6.02 8.62 4.79
C VAL A 99 -5.40 8.03 6.05
N GLY A 100 -4.17 8.45 6.37
CA GLY A 100 -3.41 7.99 7.53
C GLY A 100 -2.60 6.71 7.29
N GLY A 101 -2.64 6.12 6.09
CA GLY A 101 -1.85 4.95 5.73
C GLY A 101 -2.19 3.73 6.57
N ILE A 102 -3.48 3.41 6.70
CA ILE A 102 -3.98 2.36 7.59
C ILE A 102 -4.09 1.04 6.83
N PHE A 103 -3.42 0.01 7.32
CA PHE A 103 -3.43 -1.33 6.77
C PHE A 103 -4.30 -2.24 7.64
N THR A 104 -5.09 -3.10 7.01
CA THR A 104 -5.87 -4.14 7.70
C THR A 104 -5.35 -5.52 7.28
N HIS A 105 -5.04 -6.35 8.26
CA HIS A 105 -4.48 -7.68 8.05
C HIS A 105 -5.19 -8.70 8.97
N PRO A 106 -5.05 -10.01 8.75
CA PRO A 106 -5.34 -11.02 9.77
C PRO A 106 -4.36 -10.90 10.94
N ALA A 107 -4.77 -11.34 12.13
CA ALA A 107 -3.88 -11.28 13.30
C ALA A 107 -2.57 -12.06 13.08
N PHE A 108 -1.45 -11.42 13.41
CA PHE A 108 -0.15 -12.08 13.58
C PHE A 108 -0.13 -12.90 14.88
N THR A 109 0.86 -13.78 15.08
CA THR A 109 0.95 -14.54 16.33
C THR A 109 1.27 -13.65 17.54
N ALA A 110 1.95 -12.53 17.31
CA ALA A 110 2.12 -11.43 18.26
C ALA A 110 1.71 -10.11 17.61
N GLY A 111 1.18 -9.17 18.40
CA GLY A 111 0.75 -7.86 17.88
C GLY A 111 1.94 -7.03 17.40
N LEU A 112 1.75 -6.30 16.30
CA LEU A 112 2.68 -5.25 15.88
C LEU A 112 2.75 -4.14 16.93
N ALA A 113 3.92 -3.54 17.07
CA ALA A 113 4.20 -2.37 17.89
C ALA A 113 4.54 -1.15 17.01
N ILE A 114 4.54 0.03 17.64
CA ILE A 114 5.08 1.23 17.00
C ILE A 114 6.59 1.03 16.83
N ASP A 115 7.14 1.56 15.73
CA ASP A 115 8.54 1.42 15.30
C ASP A 115 8.93 0.04 14.75
N ASP A 116 7.99 -0.90 14.63
CA ASP A 116 8.22 -2.13 13.87
C ASP A 116 8.38 -1.83 12.37
N GLU A 117 9.26 -2.57 11.71
CA GLU A 117 9.54 -2.41 10.28
C GLU A 117 8.84 -3.50 9.48
N VAL A 118 8.06 -3.08 8.49
CA VAL A 118 7.29 -3.96 7.61
C VAL A 118 7.62 -3.74 6.15
N PHE A 119 7.61 -4.82 5.38
CA PHE A 119 7.65 -4.79 3.93
C PHE A 119 6.28 -5.18 3.38
N LEU A 120 5.80 -4.37 2.44
CA LEU A 120 4.63 -4.71 1.64
C LEU A 120 5.09 -5.33 0.34
N ILE A 121 4.80 -6.61 0.14
CA ILE A 121 5.26 -7.39 -0.99
C ILE A 121 4.05 -7.74 -1.87
N HIS A 122 4.09 -7.40 -3.15
CA HIS A 122 2.99 -7.73 -4.06
C HIS A 122 2.89 -9.26 -4.20
N GLU A 123 1.66 -9.81 -4.26
CA GLU A 123 1.39 -11.25 -4.46
C GLU A 123 2.13 -11.92 -5.64
N ARG A 124 2.68 -11.16 -6.60
CA ARG A 124 3.43 -11.71 -7.73
C ARG A 124 4.83 -12.19 -7.34
N ILE A 125 5.35 -11.73 -6.20
CA ILE A 125 6.69 -12.05 -5.70
C ILE A 125 6.70 -12.41 -4.21
N ALA A 126 5.51 -12.49 -3.59
CA ALA A 126 5.33 -12.91 -2.20
C ALA A 126 5.37 -14.44 -2.07
#